data_AF-A0A6M0HN37-F1
#
_entry.id   AF-A0A6M0HN37-F1
#
_cell.length_a   1.000
_cell.length_b   1.000
_cell.length_c   1.000
_cell.angle_alpha   90.00
_cell.angle_beta   90.00
_cell.angle_gamma   90.00
#
_symmetry.space_group_name_H-M   'P 1'
#
loop_
_entity.id
_entity.type
_entity.pdbx_description
1 polymer ?
#
loop_
_entity_poly.entity_id
_entity_poly.type
_entity_poly.pdbx_seq_one_letter_code
_entity_poly.pdbx_strand_id
1 'polypeptide(L)' 'MSEQSEKPETDPKPGLRQDGVTPSDKNWPENSQAELDERLDEALEETFPSSDPVSVKITK' A
#
# COMPACT_ATOMS: atom_id res chain seq x y z
N MET A 1 7.46 -31.11 22.20
CA MET A 1 6.27 -30.49 21.60
C MET A 1 6.76 -29.48 20.59
N SER A 2 6.47 -29.67 19.32
CA SER A 2 6.84 -28.74 18.25
C SER A 2 5.62 -27.88 17.96
N GLU A 3 5.62 -26.63 18.42
CA GLU A 3 4.65 -25.63 17.96
C GLU A 3 5.20 -25.03 16.67
N GLN A 4 4.65 -25.48 15.56
CA GLN A 4 4.94 -24.98 14.23
C GLN A 4 4.12 -23.70 14.05
N SER A 5 4.80 -22.55 14.00
CA SER A 5 4.17 -21.26 13.70
C SER A 5 3.66 -21.27 12.26
N GLU A 6 2.37 -21.52 12.11
CA GLU A 6 1.63 -21.38 10.86
C GLU A 6 1.57 -19.89 10.49
N LYS A 7 2.31 -19.51 9.43
CA LYS A 7 2.21 -18.20 8.81
C LYS A 7 0.88 -18.15 8.04
N PRO A 8 0.12 -17.04 8.08
CA PRO A 8 -1.18 -16.99 7.45
C PRO A 8 -1.02 -17.18 5.94
N GLU A 9 -1.67 -18.24 5.46
CA GLU A 9 -1.92 -18.56 4.06
C GLU A 9 -2.50 -17.32 3.38
N THR A 10 -1.77 -16.78 2.40
CA THR A 10 -2.26 -15.67 1.59
C THR A 10 -3.25 -16.20 0.58
N ASP A 11 -4.52 -16.32 0.98
CA ASP A 11 -5.63 -16.46 0.04
C ASP A 11 -5.56 -15.32 -0.98
N PRO A 12 -5.62 -15.60 -2.30
CA PRO A 12 -5.68 -14.55 -3.30
C PRO A 12 -7.00 -13.81 -3.14
N LYS A 13 -6.94 -12.60 -2.56
CA LYS A 13 -8.09 -11.69 -2.42
C LYS A 13 -8.72 -11.49 -3.80
N PRO A 14 -9.96 -11.94 -4.04
CA PRO A 14 -10.60 -11.78 -5.33
C PRO A 14 -10.81 -10.28 -5.60
N GLY A 15 -10.09 -9.74 -6.59
CA GLY A 15 -10.16 -8.34 -6.99
C GLY A 15 -8.82 -7.62 -7.10
N LEU A 16 -7.74 -8.15 -6.53
CA LEU A 16 -6.41 -7.55 -6.66
C LEU A 16 -5.62 -8.29 -7.74
N ARG A 17 -5.47 -7.69 -8.92
CA ARG A 17 -4.56 -8.24 -9.94
C ARG A 17 -3.12 -8.02 -9.44
N GLN A 18 -2.41 -9.12 -9.18
CA GLN A 18 -0.99 -9.13 -8.79
C GLN A 18 -0.05 -9.21 -10.00
N ASP A 19 -0.58 -8.95 -11.20
CA ASP A 19 0.09 -9.03 -12.49
C ASP A 19 1.29 -8.06 -12.64
N GLY A 20 1.47 -7.14 -11.70
CA GLY A 20 2.61 -6.21 -11.66
C GLY A 20 3.75 -6.57 -10.72
N VAL A 21 3.64 -7.59 -9.86
CA VAL A 21 4.73 -7.96 -8.92
C VAL A 21 5.44 -9.21 -9.42
N THR A 22 6.59 -9.04 -10.08
CA THR A 22 7.44 -10.19 -10.37
C THR A 22 8.27 -10.55 -9.12
N PRO A 23 8.56 -11.83 -8.87
CA PRO A 23 9.37 -12.24 -7.72
C PRO A 23 10.80 -11.68 -7.77
N SER A 24 11.28 -11.26 -8.95
CA SER A 24 12.59 -10.64 -9.15
C SER A 24 12.67 -9.22 -8.61
N ASP A 25 11.57 -8.47 -8.62
CA ASP A 25 11.52 -7.07 -8.21
C ASP A 25 11.75 -6.91 -6.71
N LYS A 26 11.46 -7.94 -5.91
CA LYS A 26 11.65 -7.94 -4.45
C LYS A 26 13.12 -7.82 -4.02
N ASN A 27 14.05 -8.14 -4.90
CA ASN A 27 15.49 -8.05 -4.60
C ASN A 27 16.08 -6.69 -4.95
N TRP A 28 15.29 -5.76 -5.49
CA TRP A 28 15.76 -4.43 -5.83
C TRP A 28 15.85 -3.58 -4.57
N PRO A 29 16.95 -2.83 -4.39
CA PRO A 29 17.12 -1.96 -3.24
C PRO A 29 16.00 -0.92 -3.12
N GLU A 30 15.44 -0.46 -4.25
CA GLU A 30 14.33 0.50 -4.32
C GLU A 30 12.98 -0.06 -3.86
N ASN A 31 12.85 -1.39 -3.77
CA ASN A 31 11.66 -2.08 -3.25
C ASN A 31 11.85 -2.53 -1.78
N SER A 32 12.89 -2.01 -1.11
CA SER A 32 13.04 -2.18 0.34
C SER A 32 11.87 -1.52 1.06
N GLN A 33 11.44 -2.10 2.18
CA GLN A 33 10.28 -1.59 2.93
C GLN A 33 10.41 -0.11 3.29
N ALA A 34 11.61 0.34 3.69
CA ALA A 34 11.84 1.73 4.06
C ALA A 34 11.65 2.72 2.89
N GLU A 35 12.16 2.40 1.70
CA GLU A 35 11.98 3.22 0.48
C GLU A 35 10.52 3.26 0.03
N LEU A 36 9.81 2.13 0.18
CA LEU A 36 8.39 2.07 -0.15
C LEU A 36 7.53 2.90 0.81
N ASP A 37 7.87 2.89 2.10
CA ASP A 37 7.17 3.67 3.13
C ASP A 37 7.40 5.18 2.90
N GLU A 38 8.65 5.60 2.65
CA GLU A 38 8.98 7.01 2.38
C GLU A 38 8.25 7.54 1.14
N ARG A 39 8.24 6.78 0.04
CA ARG A 39 7.52 7.16 -1.18
C ARG A 39 6.01 7.20 -1.01
N LEU A 40 5.46 6.36 -0.14
CA LEU A 40 4.03 6.37 0.16
C LEU A 40 3.66 7.63 0.92
N ASP A 41 4.44 7.98 1.94
CA ASP A 41 4.22 9.19 2.74
C ASP A 41 4.34 10.45 1.87
N GLU A 42 5.37 10.55 1.02
CA GLU A 42 5.53 11.65 0.05
C GLU A 42 4.32 11.77 -0.88
N ALA A 43 3.90 10.67 -1.51
CA ALA A 43 2.77 10.67 -2.42
C ALA A 43 1.45 11.07 -1.74
N LEU A 44 1.28 10.73 -0.45
CA LEU A 44 0.14 11.13 0.35
C LEU A 44 0.19 12.63 0.66
N GLU A 45 1.35 13.16 1.05
CA GLU A 45 1.53 14.59 1.33
C GLU A 45 1.28 15.45 0.08
N GLU A 46 1.70 14.99 -1.10
CA GLU A 46 1.48 15.68 -2.38
C GLU A 46 0.03 15.61 -2.88
N THR A 47 -0.65 14.47 -2.66
CA THR A 47 -2.03 14.24 -3.11
C THR A 47 -3.07 14.98 -2.27
N PHE A 48 -2.71 15.41 -1.06
CA PHE A 48 -3.62 16.09 -0.14
C PHE A 48 -3.13 17.49 0.25
N PRO A 49 -3.15 18.46 -0.69
CA PRO A 49 -2.78 19.86 -0.42
C PRO A 49 -3.66 20.51 0.67
N SER A 50 -4.81 19.91 1.00
CA SER A 50 -5.64 20.19 2.18
C SER A 50 -6.58 18.99 2.43
N SER A 51 -6.34 18.24 3.51
CA SER A 51 -6.97 16.96 3.90
C SER A 51 -8.52 16.93 4.07
N ASP A 52 -9.27 17.99 3.76
CA ASP A 52 -10.74 17.97 3.85
C ASP A 52 -11.35 18.66 2.62
N PRO A 53 -12.20 18.00 1.81
CA PRO A 53 -12.96 18.69 0.78
C PRO A 53 -13.70 19.89 1.37
N VAL A 54 -13.65 21.03 0.67
CA VAL A 54 -14.37 22.24 1.10
C VAL A 54 -15.87 21.94 1.13
N SER A 55 -16.46 21.94 2.33
CA SER A 55 -17.90 21.77 2.51
C SER A 55 -18.68 22.93 1.88
N VAL A 56 -19.31 22.69 0.73
CA VAL A 56 -20.17 23.68 0.07
C VAL A 56 -21.59 23.64 0.65
N LYS A 57 -22.09 24.80 1.08
CA LYS A 57 -23.50 24.98 1.46
C LYS A 57 -24.30 25.24 0.19
N ILE A 58 -25.20 24.32 -0.17
CA ILE A 58 -26.16 24.53 -1.27
C ILE A 58 -27.17 25.57 -0.80
N THR A 59 -27.03 26.81 -1.27
CA THR A 59 -28.06 27.85 -1.12
C THR A 59 -29.11 27.67 -2.21
N LYS A 60 -30.36 27.88 -1.80
CA LYS A 60 -31.62 27.55 -2.50
C LYS A 60 -31.78 28.15 -3.89
#